data_AF-A0A6P2FNZ6-F1
#
_entry.id   AF-A0A6P2FNZ6-F1
#
_cell.length_a   1.000
_cell.length_b   1.000
_cell.length_c   1.000
_cell.angle_alpha   90.00
_cell.angle_beta   90.00
_cell.angle_gamma   90.00
#
_symmetry.space_group_name_H-M   'P 1'
#
loop_
_entity.id
_entity.type
_entity.pdbx_description
1 polymer ?
#
loop_
_entity_poly.entity_id
_entity_poly.type
_entity_poly.pdbx_seq_one_letter_code
_entity_poly.pdbx_strand_id
1 'polypeptide(L)'
;MQKFVFQNNGEAVSQDTIRRMEVRRARHMMSLLTDKLGVEGMAKLFAKELEESDAEKESWAAASKGEYVESKATALVSEGNSAEFLDWVRTGYSGANGKAMQRAHPDHLGKLLLEGGAIGILEVAGHTAKPSLLRLEVLPDDAELPVPMDPAFPHRWLGRGVCRNGQTFAYMAHQLRDTPSGFEARFIVWWGAAAPQALVSGHVDHLTVEWSNWLQMYLETRKQPADLMPIALTVNT
;
A
#
# COMPACT_ATOMS: atom_id res chain seq x y z
N MET A 1 29.28 20.04 4.19
CA MET A 1 29.24 21.37 3.53
C MET A 1 28.73 21.17 2.10
N GLN A 2 27.67 21.86 1.69
CA GLN A 2 27.09 21.72 0.36
C GLN A 2 28.03 22.34 -0.68
N LYS A 3 28.39 21.58 -1.73
CA LYS A 3 29.43 21.97 -2.69
C LYS A 3 28.94 22.83 -3.86
N PHE A 4 27.63 23.07 -3.96
CA PHE A 4 27.00 23.81 -5.06
C PHE A 4 25.64 24.39 -4.64
N VAL A 5 25.21 25.43 -5.35
CA VAL A 5 23.88 26.04 -5.22
C VAL A 5 23.26 26.11 -6.61
N PHE A 6 22.04 25.59 -6.76
CA PHE A 6 21.26 25.76 -7.96
C PHE A 6 20.38 27.01 -7.84
N GLN A 7 20.21 27.70 -8.96
CA GLN A 7 19.27 28.80 -9.09
C GLN A 7 18.32 28.53 -10.26
N ASN A 8 17.02 28.70 -10.05
CA ASN A 8 16.01 28.71 -11.09
C ASN A 8 15.56 30.15 -11.30
N ASN A 9 15.77 30.71 -12.50
CA ASN A 9 15.42 32.10 -12.82
C ASN A 9 15.99 33.13 -11.82
N GLY A 10 17.19 32.88 -11.29
CA GLY A 10 17.85 33.74 -10.30
C GLY A 10 17.50 33.46 -8.85
N GLU A 11 16.54 32.57 -8.56
CA GLU A 11 16.15 32.20 -7.20
C GLU A 11 16.84 30.90 -6.76
N ALA A 12 17.49 30.91 -5.59
CA ALA A 12 18.17 29.74 -5.05
C ALA A 12 17.17 28.62 -4.71
N VAL A 13 17.50 27.40 -5.09
CA VAL A 13 16.66 26.21 -4.87
C VAL A 13 17.26 25.35 -3.76
N SER A 14 16.44 24.99 -2.77
CA SER A 14 16.87 24.11 -1.68
C SER A 14 17.09 22.66 -2.16
N GLN A 15 17.95 21.92 -1.46
CA GLN A 15 18.14 20.49 -1.75
C GLN A 15 16.87 19.67 -1.54
N ASP A 16 16.03 20.03 -0.57
CA ASP A 16 14.73 19.39 -0.36
C ASP A 16 13.81 19.59 -1.56
N THR A 17 13.75 20.82 -2.08
CA THR A 17 12.99 21.16 -3.29
C THR A 17 13.47 20.34 -4.49
N ILE A 18 14.78 20.18 -4.67
CA ILE A 18 15.36 19.37 -5.76
C ILE A 18 14.96 17.90 -5.60
N ARG A 19 15.05 17.33 -4.40
CA ARG A 19 14.61 15.94 -4.14
C ARG A 19 13.12 15.76 -4.42
N ARG A 20 12.28 16.72 -4.03
CA ARG A 20 10.85 16.69 -4.37
C ARG A 20 10.61 16.76 -5.88
N MET A 21 11.37 17.57 -6.62
CA MET A 21 11.31 17.59 -8.09
C MET A 21 11.65 16.21 -8.67
N GLU A 22 12.72 15.57 -8.20
CA GLU A 22 13.12 14.23 -8.62
C GLU A 22 12.03 13.19 -8.35
N VAL A 23 11.47 13.17 -7.12
CA VAL A 23 10.37 12.26 -6.75
C VAL A 23 9.15 12.47 -7.63
N ARG A 24 8.72 13.72 -7.88
CA ARG A 24 7.57 14.01 -8.76
C ARG A 24 7.82 13.53 -10.18
N ARG A 25 9.03 13.71 -10.71
CA ARG A 25 9.40 13.19 -12.02
C ARG A 25 9.45 11.66 -12.06
N ALA A 26 9.96 10.99 -11.03
CA ALA A 26 9.97 9.54 -10.93
C ALA A 26 8.54 8.97 -10.92
N ARG A 27 7.65 9.55 -10.11
CA ARG A 27 6.23 9.17 -10.05
C ARG A 27 5.52 9.37 -11.38
N HIS A 28 5.78 10.48 -12.06
CA HIS A 28 5.26 10.73 -13.40
C HIS A 28 5.73 9.68 -14.42
N MET A 29 7.03 9.35 -14.41
CA MET A 29 7.57 8.31 -15.30
C MET A 29 6.96 6.94 -15.00
N MET A 30 6.80 6.57 -13.72
CA MET A 30 6.15 5.33 -13.35
C MET A 30 4.71 5.28 -13.84
N SER A 31 3.95 6.37 -13.66
CA SER A 31 2.57 6.47 -14.17
C SER A 31 2.50 6.28 -15.69
N LEU A 32 3.42 6.89 -16.45
CA LEU A 32 3.48 6.73 -17.90
C LEU A 32 3.72 5.26 -18.30
N LEU A 33 4.60 4.57 -17.58
CA LEU A 33 4.88 3.16 -17.82
C LEU A 33 3.68 2.28 -17.46
N THR A 34 3.06 2.47 -16.30
CA THR A 34 1.85 1.72 -15.89
C THR A 34 0.70 1.93 -16.85
N ASP A 35 0.47 3.17 -17.31
CA ASP A 35 -0.60 3.48 -18.25
C ASP A 35 -0.32 2.89 -19.65
N LYS A 36 0.94 2.85 -20.09
CA LYS A 36 1.33 2.30 -21.40
C LYS A 36 1.30 0.77 -21.44
N LEU A 37 1.80 0.11 -20.40
CA LEU A 37 1.91 -1.35 -20.36
C LEU A 37 0.63 -2.02 -19.88
N GLY A 38 -0.17 -1.34 -19.05
CA GLY A 38 -1.25 -1.98 -18.30
C GLY A 38 -0.71 -2.98 -17.28
N VAL A 39 -1.61 -3.54 -16.47
CA VAL A 39 -1.22 -4.51 -15.44
C VAL A 39 -0.75 -5.84 -16.05
N GLU A 40 -1.34 -6.27 -17.16
CA GLU A 40 -0.97 -7.49 -17.87
C GLU A 40 0.42 -7.36 -18.52
N GLY A 41 0.72 -6.19 -19.08
CA GLY A 41 2.05 -5.90 -19.62
C GLY A 41 3.11 -5.85 -18.53
N MET A 42 2.80 -5.26 -17.37
CA MET A 42 3.69 -5.27 -16.20
C MET A 42 3.92 -6.69 -15.68
N ALA A 43 2.87 -7.49 -15.53
CA ALA A 43 2.98 -8.88 -15.08
C ALA A 43 3.82 -9.72 -16.05
N LYS A 44 3.65 -9.51 -17.37
CA LYS A 44 4.47 -10.16 -18.39
C LYS A 44 5.94 -9.71 -18.34
N LEU A 45 6.19 -8.41 -18.14
CA LEU A 45 7.54 -7.85 -18.05
C LEU A 45 8.33 -8.48 -16.89
N PHE A 46 7.67 -8.73 -15.77
CA PHE A 46 8.28 -9.26 -14.55
C PHE A 46 7.96 -10.74 -14.28
N ALA A 47 7.54 -11.50 -15.30
CA ALA A 47 7.03 -12.86 -15.09
C ALA A 47 8.00 -13.76 -14.30
N LYS A 48 9.30 -13.63 -14.55
CA LYS A 48 10.35 -14.38 -13.85
C LYS A 48 10.42 -13.99 -12.37
N GLU A 49 10.46 -12.70 -12.07
CA GLU A 49 10.49 -12.18 -10.70
C GLU A 49 9.25 -12.59 -9.90
N LEU A 50 8.09 -12.65 -10.56
CA LEU A 50 6.84 -13.09 -9.95
C LEU A 50 6.84 -14.59 -9.62
N GLU A 51 7.40 -15.43 -10.50
CA GLU A 51 7.59 -16.86 -10.22
C GLU A 51 8.56 -17.07 -9.04
N GLU A 52 9.69 -16.35 -9.03
CA GLU A 52 10.64 -16.42 -7.92
C GLU A 52 10.00 -15.93 -6.60
N SER A 53 9.26 -14.82 -6.64
CA SER A 53 8.56 -14.30 -5.46
C SER A 53 7.48 -15.25 -4.96
N ASP A 54 6.78 -15.97 -5.84
CA ASP A 54 5.81 -16.98 -5.44
C ASP A 54 6.49 -18.15 -4.69
N ALA A 55 7.62 -18.64 -5.19
CA ALA A 55 8.40 -19.68 -4.51
C ALA A 55 8.96 -19.21 -3.15
N GLU A 56 9.41 -17.96 -3.06
CA GLU A 56 9.88 -17.36 -1.80
C GLU A 56 8.79 -17.32 -0.73
N LYS A 57 7.58 -16.86 -1.09
CA LYS A 57 6.43 -16.81 -0.16
C LYS A 57 6.04 -18.20 0.35
N GLU A 58 6.04 -19.21 -0.52
CA GLU A 58 5.80 -20.61 -0.13
C GLU A 58 6.87 -21.11 0.85
N SER A 59 8.14 -20.80 0.59
CA SER A 59 9.23 -21.12 1.50
C SER A 59 9.08 -20.43 2.85
N TRP A 60 8.66 -19.17 2.90
CA TRP A 60 8.44 -18.46 4.16
C TRP A 60 7.28 -19.10 4.93
N ALA A 61 6.14 -19.35 4.26
CA ALA A 61 4.97 -19.97 4.89
C ALA A 61 5.33 -21.33 5.52
N ALA A 62 6.05 -22.19 4.77
CA ALA A 62 6.47 -23.49 5.26
C ALA A 62 7.46 -23.40 6.43
N ALA A 63 8.45 -22.50 6.36
CA ALA A 63 9.48 -22.36 7.38
C ALA A 63 8.98 -21.69 8.67
N SER A 64 7.92 -20.89 8.59
CA SER A 64 7.42 -20.09 9.71
C SER A 64 6.64 -20.89 10.75
N LYS A 65 6.15 -22.09 10.42
CA LYS A 65 5.46 -22.99 11.37
C LYS A 65 4.32 -22.34 12.19
N GLY A 66 3.61 -21.39 11.58
CA GLY A 66 2.53 -20.64 12.24
C GLY A 66 2.98 -19.46 13.11
N GLU A 67 4.27 -19.15 13.13
CA GLU A 67 4.80 -17.92 13.74
C GLU A 67 4.79 -16.77 12.75
N TYR A 68 4.60 -15.54 13.25
CA TYR A 68 4.50 -14.35 12.43
C TYR A 68 5.32 -13.18 13.00
N VAL A 69 5.78 -12.30 12.11
CA VAL A 69 6.49 -11.05 12.41
C VAL A 69 5.71 -9.86 11.86
N GLU A 70 5.76 -8.73 12.56
CA GLU A 70 4.88 -7.59 12.32
C GLU A 70 5.55 -6.45 11.54
N SER A 71 4.87 -5.98 10.50
CA SER A 71 5.00 -4.63 9.95
C SER A 71 3.83 -3.78 10.42
N LYS A 72 4.10 -2.63 11.05
CA LYS A 72 3.05 -1.74 11.57
C LYS A 72 3.37 -0.27 11.37
N ALA A 73 2.43 0.44 10.74
CA ALA A 73 2.38 1.90 10.71
C ALA A 73 1.16 2.39 11.51
N THR A 74 1.27 3.54 12.18
CA THR A 74 0.16 4.14 12.94
C THR A 74 0.00 5.60 12.55
N ALA A 75 -1.24 6.00 12.26
CA ALA A 75 -1.61 7.37 11.95
C ALA A 75 -2.57 7.92 13.02
N LEU A 76 -2.29 9.12 13.51
CA LEU A 76 -3.21 9.92 14.32
C LEU A 76 -3.75 11.03 13.43
N VAL A 77 -5.05 10.94 13.13
CA VAL A 77 -5.72 11.83 12.18
C VAL A 77 -6.62 12.77 12.96
N SER A 78 -6.49 14.07 12.73
CA SER A 78 -7.13 15.13 13.52
C SER A 78 -8.47 15.62 12.96
N GLU A 79 -9.01 14.96 11.95
CA GLU A 79 -10.33 15.24 11.37
C GLU A 79 -10.90 13.99 10.68
N GLY A 80 -12.23 13.91 10.58
CA GLY A 80 -12.93 12.76 10.00
C GLY A 80 -13.26 11.67 11.00
N ASN A 81 -13.76 10.54 10.53
CA ASN A 81 -13.99 9.37 11.37
C ASN A 81 -13.54 8.10 10.66
N SER A 82 -13.25 7.10 11.46
CA SER A 82 -12.66 5.83 11.03
C SER A 82 -13.58 5.01 10.13
N ALA A 83 -14.91 5.04 10.37
CA ALA A 83 -15.89 4.35 9.54
C ALA A 83 -15.94 4.93 8.12
N GLU A 84 -16.02 6.25 8.00
CA GLU A 84 -16.03 6.96 6.71
C GLU A 84 -14.74 6.73 5.93
N PHE A 85 -13.57 6.84 6.58
CA PHE A 85 -12.30 6.60 5.89
C PHE A 85 -12.22 5.17 5.35
N LEU A 86 -12.67 4.19 6.14
CA LEU A 86 -12.64 2.80 5.75
C LEU A 86 -13.63 2.48 4.60
N ASP A 87 -14.80 3.11 4.59
CA ASP A 87 -15.74 3.01 3.47
C ASP A 87 -15.19 3.68 2.20
N TRP A 88 -14.59 4.86 2.35
CA TRP A 88 -13.97 5.61 1.27
C TRP A 88 -12.87 4.81 0.57
N VAL A 89 -11.95 4.20 1.34
CA VAL A 89 -10.85 3.42 0.77
C VAL A 89 -11.37 2.17 0.05
N ARG A 90 -12.36 1.46 0.61
CA ARG A 90 -12.95 0.27 -0.02
C ARG A 90 -13.68 0.59 -1.31
N THR A 91 -14.46 1.67 -1.31
CA THR A 91 -15.18 2.15 -2.47
C THR A 91 -14.22 2.63 -3.54
N GLY A 92 -13.19 3.40 -3.16
CA GLY A 92 -12.15 3.84 -4.08
C GLY A 92 -11.39 2.68 -4.71
N TYR A 93 -11.00 1.70 -3.90
CA TYR A 93 -10.21 0.54 -4.33
C TYR A 93 -10.98 -0.39 -5.26
N SER A 94 -12.29 -0.50 -5.07
CA SER A 94 -13.18 -1.37 -5.86
C SER A 94 -13.88 -0.66 -7.03
N GLY A 95 -13.89 0.68 -7.05
CA GLY A 95 -14.66 1.49 -7.99
C GLY A 95 -13.82 2.17 -9.08
N ALA A 96 -14.42 3.19 -9.71
CA ALA A 96 -13.84 3.92 -10.84
C ALA A 96 -12.55 4.69 -10.51
N ASN A 97 -12.26 4.90 -9.23
CA ASN A 97 -11.05 5.60 -8.77
C ASN A 97 -9.83 4.69 -8.65
N GLY A 98 -9.89 3.45 -9.15
CA GLY A 98 -8.79 2.47 -9.04
C GLY A 98 -7.42 3.01 -9.46
N LYS A 99 -7.35 3.89 -10.48
CA LYS A 99 -6.09 4.54 -10.88
C LYS A 99 -5.52 5.48 -9.81
N ALA A 100 -6.37 6.25 -9.14
CA ALA A 100 -5.96 7.14 -8.06
C ALA A 100 -5.47 6.33 -6.85
N MET A 101 -6.20 5.26 -6.51
CA MET A 101 -5.84 4.36 -5.43
C MET A 101 -4.49 3.69 -5.70
N GLN A 102 -4.29 3.18 -6.92
CA GLN A 102 -3.03 2.58 -7.34
C GLN A 102 -1.87 3.57 -7.21
N ARG A 103 -2.06 4.83 -7.60
CA ARG A 103 -0.99 5.84 -7.55
C ARG A 103 -0.60 6.28 -6.14
N ALA A 104 -1.23 5.78 -5.07
CA ALA A 104 -0.84 6.16 -3.71
C ALA A 104 0.57 5.73 -3.32
N HIS A 105 1.14 4.70 -3.97
CA HIS A 105 2.54 4.32 -3.81
C HIS A 105 3.21 4.15 -5.19
N PRO A 106 4.47 4.59 -5.40
CA PRO A 106 5.17 4.33 -6.66
C PRO A 106 5.46 2.83 -6.89
N ASP A 107 5.42 2.01 -5.83
CA ASP A 107 5.64 0.57 -5.93
C ASP A 107 4.47 -0.18 -6.57
N HIS A 108 3.28 0.43 -6.66
CA HIS A 108 2.09 -0.23 -7.19
C HIS A 108 2.13 -0.29 -8.72
N LEU A 109 2.32 -1.47 -9.27
CA LEU A 109 2.40 -1.72 -10.70
C LEU A 109 1.05 -2.12 -11.31
N GLY A 110 0.12 -2.63 -10.51
CA GLY A 110 -1.26 -2.85 -10.95
C GLY A 110 -2.06 -3.79 -10.06
N LYS A 111 -3.33 -3.97 -10.43
CA LYS A 111 -4.25 -4.88 -9.77
C LYS A 111 -4.84 -5.85 -10.80
N LEU A 112 -4.81 -7.14 -10.49
CA LEU A 112 -5.39 -8.23 -11.27
C LEU A 112 -6.57 -8.82 -10.49
N LEU A 113 -7.64 -9.16 -11.20
CA LEU A 113 -8.63 -10.10 -10.65
C LEU A 113 -8.12 -11.51 -10.92
N LEU A 114 -7.92 -12.29 -9.86
CA LEU A 114 -7.43 -13.66 -9.98
C LEU A 114 -8.60 -14.65 -9.97
N GLU A 115 -8.33 -15.88 -10.40
CA GLU A 115 -9.26 -16.98 -10.25
C GLU A 115 -9.66 -17.17 -8.78
N GLY A 116 -10.91 -17.58 -8.53
CA GLY A 116 -11.44 -17.71 -7.17
C GLY A 116 -11.83 -16.39 -6.49
N GLY A 117 -11.72 -15.25 -7.18
CA GLY A 117 -12.14 -13.94 -6.67
C GLY A 117 -11.12 -13.24 -5.79
N ALA A 118 -9.91 -13.80 -5.64
CA ALA A 118 -8.80 -13.14 -4.96
C ALA A 118 -8.33 -11.90 -5.73
N ILE A 119 -7.86 -10.90 -4.99
CA ILE A 119 -7.29 -9.68 -5.56
C ILE A 119 -5.79 -9.87 -5.69
N GLY A 120 -5.28 -9.82 -6.92
CA GLY A 120 -3.85 -9.82 -7.20
C GLY A 120 -3.30 -8.39 -7.15
N ILE A 121 -2.44 -8.09 -6.19
CA ILE A 121 -1.76 -6.80 -6.08
C ILE A 121 -0.35 -6.98 -6.61
N LEU A 122 -0.05 -6.35 -7.74
CA LEU A 122 1.29 -6.37 -8.35
C LEU A 122 2.07 -5.16 -7.84
N GLU A 123 3.06 -5.42 -7.00
CA GLU A 123 3.83 -4.36 -6.34
C GLU A 123 5.23 -4.79 -5.94
N VAL A 124 6.11 -3.81 -5.78
CA VAL A 124 7.37 -4.00 -5.05
C VAL A 124 7.07 -3.87 -3.56
N ALA A 125 6.86 -5.01 -2.89
CA ALA A 125 6.47 -5.00 -1.48
C ALA A 125 7.67 -4.64 -0.59
N GLY A 126 7.61 -3.47 0.05
CA GLY A 126 8.69 -2.97 0.91
C GLY A 126 10.01 -2.72 0.16
N HIS A 127 11.13 -2.70 0.88
CA HIS A 127 12.47 -2.48 0.32
C HIS A 127 13.05 -3.70 -0.42
N THR A 128 12.18 -4.50 -1.04
CA THR A 128 12.60 -5.65 -1.85
C THR A 128 13.10 -5.16 -3.22
N ALA A 129 13.96 -5.95 -3.85
CA ALA A 129 14.59 -5.57 -5.12
C ALA A 129 13.72 -5.87 -6.36
N LYS A 130 12.59 -6.58 -6.19
CA LYS A 130 11.78 -7.12 -7.29
C LYS A 130 10.29 -7.08 -6.97
N PRO A 131 9.42 -6.96 -7.97
CA PRO A 131 7.99 -7.00 -7.75
C PRO A 131 7.49 -8.40 -7.37
N SER A 132 6.34 -8.41 -6.72
CA SER A 132 5.61 -9.59 -6.28
C SER A 132 4.15 -9.46 -6.68
N LEU A 133 3.48 -10.59 -6.90
CA LEU A 133 2.04 -10.66 -6.98
C LEU A 133 1.50 -11.16 -5.64
N LEU A 134 0.95 -10.26 -4.84
CA LEU A 134 0.28 -10.61 -3.59
C LEU A 134 -1.15 -11.03 -3.90
N ARG A 135 -1.53 -12.26 -3.51
CA ARG A 135 -2.90 -12.75 -3.68
C ARG A 135 -3.64 -12.52 -2.38
N LEU A 136 -4.44 -11.47 -2.35
CA LEU A 136 -5.20 -11.06 -1.18
C LEU A 136 -6.61 -11.63 -1.22
N GLU A 137 -6.96 -12.36 -0.16
CA GLU A 137 -8.33 -12.74 0.15
C GLU A 137 -8.84 -11.87 1.29
N VAL A 138 -10.00 -11.25 1.12
CA VAL A 138 -10.64 -10.43 2.18
C VAL A 138 -11.33 -11.36 3.16
N LEU A 139 -11.07 -11.16 4.45
CA LEU A 139 -11.68 -11.96 5.52
C LEU A 139 -12.93 -11.25 6.08
N PRO A 140 -14.01 -12.00 6.38
CA PRO A 140 -15.23 -11.42 6.93
C PRO A 140 -15.11 -11.06 8.42
N ASP A 141 -14.25 -11.76 9.16
CA ASP A 141 -14.03 -11.61 10.59
C ASP A 141 -12.57 -11.93 10.97
N ASP A 142 -12.26 -11.93 12.27
CA ASP A 142 -10.92 -12.13 12.82
C ASP A 142 -10.64 -13.57 13.29
N ALA A 143 -11.52 -14.54 13.03
CA ALA A 143 -11.41 -15.89 13.55
C ALA A 143 -10.14 -16.63 13.10
N GLU A 144 -9.60 -16.27 11.93
CA GLU A 144 -8.42 -16.88 11.34
C GLU A 144 -7.11 -16.13 11.61
N LEU A 145 -7.16 -14.98 12.30
CA LEU A 145 -5.98 -14.14 12.49
C LEU A 145 -5.04 -14.72 13.58
N PRO A 146 -3.72 -14.58 13.41
CA PRO A 146 -2.74 -15.17 14.32
C PRO A 146 -2.64 -14.42 15.66
N VAL A 147 -3.14 -13.19 15.72
CA VAL A 147 -3.11 -12.32 16.89
C VAL A 147 -4.53 -11.80 17.14
N PRO A 148 -5.05 -11.84 18.38
CA PRO A 148 -6.36 -11.28 18.71
C PRO A 148 -6.45 -9.78 18.37
N MET A 149 -7.57 -9.34 17.80
CA MET A 149 -7.77 -7.93 17.48
C MET A 149 -8.03 -7.10 18.74
N ASP A 150 -7.59 -5.85 18.74
CA ASP A 150 -7.87 -4.90 19.83
C ASP A 150 -9.37 -4.52 19.79
N PRO A 151 -10.16 -4.82 20.84
CA PRO A 151 -11.59 -4.49 20.86
C PRO A 151 -11.84 -2.98 20.90
N ALA A 152 -10.84 -2.15 21.23
CA ALA A 152 -10.95 -0.70 21.15
C ALA A 152 -10.94 -0.15 19.71
N PHE A 153 -10.68 -1.01 18.71
CA PHE A 153 -10.65 -0.68 17.29
C PHE A 153 -11.77 -1.42 16.54
N PRO A 154 -13.01 -0.87 16.52
CA PRO A 154 -14.18 -1.55 15.99
C PRO A 154 -14.22 -1.58 14.46
N HIS A 155 -13.55 -0.66 13.77
CA HIS A 155 -13.54 -0.60 12.31
C HIS A 155 -12.31 -1.31 11.76
N ARG A 156 -12.52 -2.38 10.98
CA ARG A 156 -11.44 -3.29 10.59
C ARG A 156 -11.49 -3.64 9.12
N TRP A 157 -10.32 -3.76 8.49
CA TRP A 157 -10.15 -4.39 7.18
C TRP A 157 -9.16 -5.53 7.30
N LEU A 158 -9.69 -6.74 7.12
CA LEU A 158 -8.98 -7.97 7.36
C LEU A 158 -8.77 -8.70 6.04
N GLY A 159 -7.64 -9.39 5.95
CA GLY A 159 -7.33 -10.20 4.80
C GLY A 159 -6.18 -11.16 5.06
N ARG A 160 -5.94 -12.05 4.10
CA ARG A 160 -4.79 -12.95 4.11
C ARG A 160 -4.14 -13.01 2.74
N GLY A 161 -2.81 -13.09 2.74
CA GLY A 161 -1.99 -13.36 1.58
C GLY A 161 -1.86 -14.87 1.38
N VAL A 162 -2.31 -15.38 0.23
CA VAL A 162 -2.27 -16.82 -0.09
C VAL A 162 -1.26 -17.13 -1.19
N CYS A 163 -0.54 -18.25 -1.02
CA CYS A 163 0.33 -18.82 -2.04
C CYS A 163 -0.49 -19.55 -3.10
N ARG A 164 0.14 -19.95 -4.23
CA ARG A 164 -0.56 -20.73 -5.27
C ARG A 164 -1.03 -22.09 -4.77
N ASN A 165 -0.28 -22.67 -3.85
CA ASN A 165 -0.62 -23.93 -3.19
C ASN A 165 -1.70 -23.78 -2.07
N GLY A 166 -2.24 -22.59 -1.86
CA GLY A 166 -3.27 -22.29 -0.85
C GLY A 166 -2.75 -22.01 0.56
N GLN A 167 -1.44 -22.07 0.81
CA GLN A 167 -0.87 -21.73 2.13
C GLN A 167 -0.90 -20.22 2.38
N THR A 168 -1.26 -19.83 3.60
CA THR A 168 -1.18 -18.42 4.04
C THR A 168 0.26 -18.04 4.36
N PHE A 169 0.78 -17.00 3.70
CA PHE A 169 2.11 -16.45 3.97
C PHE A 169 2.06 -15.13 4.76
N ALA A 170 0.92 -14.45 4.78
CA ALA A 170 0.73 -13.20 5.51
C ALA A 170 -0.73 -12.96 5.90
N TYR A 171 -0.95 -12.12 6.90
CA TYR A 171 -2.25 -11.60 7.29
C TYR A 171 -2.24 -10.07 7.31
N MET A 172 -3.33 -9.46 6.85
CA MET A 172 -3.58 -8.03 6.89
C MET A 172 -4.63 -7.75 7.95
N ALA A 173 -4.36 -6.81 8.86
CA ALA A 173 -5.23 -6.49 9.98
C ALA A 173 -5.27 -4.98 10.24
N HIS A 174 -5.83 -4.22 9.29
CA HIS A 174 -5.98 -2.78 9.49
C HIS A 174 -7.12 -2.50 10.49
N GLN A 175 -6.82 -1.73 11.53
CA GLN A 175 -7.70 -1.48 12.67
C GLN A 175 -7.81 0.02 12.90
N LEU A 176 -9.03 0.53 13.05
CA LEU A 176 -9.30 1.94 13.21
C LEU A 176 -10.30 2.19 14.35
N ARG A 177 -10.12 3.31 15.04
CA ARG A 177 -11.04 3.81 16.06
C ARG A 177 -11.18 5.32 16.00
N ASP A 178 -12.34 5.82 16.35
CA ASP A 178 -12.54 7.24 16.51
C ASP A 178 -11.84 7.79 17.76
N THR A 179 -11.46 9.05 17.67
CA THR A 179 -10.96 9.88 18.78
C THR A 179 -11.86 11.11 18.89
N PRO A 180 -11.76 11.93 19.94
CA PRO A 180 -12.62 13.12 20.09
C PRO A 180 -12.55 14.12 18.93
N SER A 181 -11.47 14.13 18.15
CA SER A 181 -11.25 15.09 17.05
C SER A 181 -11.03 14.45 15.69
N GLY A 182 -10.97 13.12 15.60
CA GLY A 182 -10.64 12.43 14.36
C GLY A 182 -10.60 10.92 14.59
N PHE A 183 -9.53 10.25 14.16
CA PHE A 183 -9.38 8.81 14.37
C PHE A 183 -7.91 8.37 14.48
N GLU A 184 -7.69 7.22 15.10
CA GLU A 184 -6.41 6.50 15.07
C GLU A 184 -6.55 5.30 14.12
N ALA A 185 -5.58 5.13 13.22
CA ALA A 185 -5.50 4.00 12.33
C ALA A 185 -4.19 3.24 12.54
N ARG A 186 -4.28 1.91 12.67
CA ARG A 186 -3.16 0.99 12.75
C ARG A 186 -3.19 0.12 11.50
N PHE A 187 -2.17 0.27 10.65
CA PHE A 187 -2.00 -0.52 9.44
C PHE A 187 -1.02 -1.63 9.75
N ILE A 188 -1.54 -2.85 9.90
CA ILE A 188 -0.77 -4.02 10.33
C ILE A 188 -0.75 -5.06 9.22
N VAL A 189 0.44 -5.59 8.94
CA VAL A 189 0.65 -6.82 8.19
C VAL A 189 1.54 -7.76 9.00
N TRP A 190 1.07 -8.98 9.21
CA TRP A 190 1.84 -10.06 9.82
C TRP A 190 2.35 -10.98 8.72
N TRP A 191 3.66 -11.01 8.54
CA TRP A 191 4.34 -11.92 7.62
C TRP A 191 4.71 -13.19 8.36
N GLY A 192 4.78 -14.33 7.68
CA GLY A 192 5.39 -15.52 8.28
C GLY A 192 6.78 -15.19 8.85
N ALA A 193 7.12 -15.69 10.04
CA ALA A 193 8.35 -15.35 10.75
C ALA A 193 9.66 -15.58 9.97
N ALA A 194 9.64 -16.44 8.95
CA ALA A 194 10.78 -16.66 8.05
C ALA A 194 10.91 -15.61 6.92
N ALA A 195 9.99 -14.63 6.85
CA ALA A 195 10.06 -13.56 5.87
C ALA A 195 11.33 -12.69 6.06
N PRO A 196 11.94 -12.19 4.97
CA PRO A 196 13.15 -11.39 5.06
C PRO A 196 12.93 -10.10 5.85
N GLN A 197 13.88 -9.73 6.71
CA GLN A 197 13.80 -8.50 7.50
C GLN A 197 13.61 -7.25 6.63
N ALA A 198 14.21 -7.20 5.44
CA ALA A 198 14.07 -6.07 4.51
C ALA A 198 12.62 -5.89 4.00
N LEU A 199 11.88 -6.99 3.83
CA LEU A 199 10.44 -6.94 3.55
C LEU A 199 9.70 -6.39 4.77
N VAL A 200 9.92 -6.97 5.95
CA VAL A 200 9.20 -6.58 7.18
C VAL A 200 9.42 -5.11 7.52
N SER A 201 10.67 -4.64 7.55
CA SER A 201 10.96 -3.24 7.86
C SER A 201 10.58 -2.31 6.72
N GLY A 202 10.90 -2.66 5.47
CA GLY A 202 10.58 -1.81 4.33
C GLY A 202 9.08 -1.70 4.07
N HIS A 203 8.29 -2.70 4.46
CA HIS A 203 6.84 -2.61 4.36
C HIS A 203 6.24 -1.63 5.38
N VAL A 204 6.94 -1.31 6.49
CA VAL A 204 6.52 -0.20 7.37
C VAL A 204 6.61 1.14 6.63
N ASP A 205 7.67 1.35 5.85
CA ASP A 205 7.83 2.56 5.03
C ASP A 205 6.78 2.61 3.90
N HIS A 206 6.56 1.47 3.24
CA HIS A 206 5.51 1.32 2.21
C HIS A 206 4.12 1.68 2.76
N LEU A 207 3.72 1.09 3.90
CA LEU A 207 2.46 1.41 4.57
C LEU A 207 2.39 2.90 4.93
N THR A 208 3.48 3.48 5.43
CA THR A 208 3.50 4.90 5.79
C THR A 208 3.22 5.79 4.60
N VAL A 209 3.87 5.57 3.46
CA VAL A 209 3.70 6.38 2.25
C VAL A 209 2.32 6.16 1.64
N GLU A 210 1.91 4.90 1.44
CA GLU A 210 0.62 4.55 0.83
C GLU A 210 -0.55 5.14 1.62
N TRP A 211 -0.61 4.82 2.91
CA TRP A 211 -1.72 5.24 3.76
C TRP A 211 -1.71 6.74 4.02
N SER A 212 -0.54 7.40 4.08
CA SER A 212 -0.49 8.86 4.17
C SER A 212 -1.11 9.54 2.93
N ASN A 213 -0.91 8.98 1.75
CA ASN A 213 -1.48 9.51 0.51
C ASN A 213 -2.99 9.24 0.42
N TRP A 214 -3.44 8.05 0.82
CA TRP A 214 -4.88 7.75 0.93
C TRP A 214 -5.59 8.62 1.95
N LEU A 215 -4.98 8.84 3.12
CA LEU A 215 -5.52 9.73 4.14
C LEU A 215 -5.65 11.17 3.62
N GLN A 216 -4.60 11.70 2.97
CA GLN A 216 -4.67 13.03 2.35
C GLN A 216 -5.78 13.12 1.31
N MET A 217 -5.89 12.13 0.42
CA MET A 217 -6.97 12.10 -0.57
C MET A 217 -8.34 12.05 0.11
N TYR A 218 -8.56 11.19 1.10
CA TYR A 218 -9.80 11.15 1.87
C TYR A 218 -10.16 12.52 2.45
N LEU A 219 -9.21 13.17 3.14
CA LEU A 219 -9.43 14.47 3.78
C LEU A 219 -9.75 15.58 2.77
N GLU A 220 -9.08 15.59 1.62
CA GLU A 220 -9.37 16.54 0.54
C GLU A 220 -10.75 16.30 -0.08
N THR A 221 -11.12 15.04 -0.31
CA THR A 221 -12.40 14.68 -0.94
C THR A 221 -13.60 15.02 -0.05
N ARG A 222 -13.41 15.13 1.26
CA ARG A 222 -14.43 15.62 2.20
C ARG A 222 -14.69 17.12 2.09
N LYS A 223 -13.75 17.87 1.54
CA LYS A 223 -13.81 19.33 1.38
C LYS A 223 -14.25 19.75 -0.02
N GLN A 224 -14.28 18.81 -0.97
CA GLN A 224 -14.56 19.07 -2.38
C GLN A 224 -15.87 18.38 -2.84
N PRO A 225 -16.56 18.89 -3.88
CA PRO A 225 -17.70 18.22 -4.50
C PRO A 225 -17.31 16.83 -5.06
N ALA A 226 -18.29 15.97 -5.34
CA ALA A 226 -18.14 14.53 -5.56
C ALA A 226 -17.30 14.06 -6.78
N ASP A 227 -16.58 14.93 -7.49
CA ASP A 227 -15.63 14.52 -8.53
C ASP A 227 -14.24 14.27 -7.92
N LEU A 228 -13.96 13.00 -7.59
CA LEU A 228 -12.70 12.56 -6.98
C LEU A 228 -11.47 12.68 -7.92
N MET A 229 -11.66 13.11 -9.16
CA MET A 229 -10.66 13.11 -10.24
C MET A 229 -9.58 14.20 -10.13
N PRO A 230 -9.84 15.44 -9.67
CA PRO A 230 -8.80 16.47 -9.58
C PRO A 230 -7.78 16.19 -8.45
N ILE A 231 -8.16 15.47 -7.39
CA ILE A 231 -7.33 15.30 -6.17
C ILE A 231 -6.21 14.28 -6.38
N ALA A 232 -6.47 13.22 -7.15
CA ALA A 232 -5.43 12.25 -7.52
C ALA A 232 -4.27 12.88 -8.32
N LEU A 233 -4.51 14.05 -8.93
CA LEU A 233 -3.53 14.83 -9.67
C LEU A 233 -2.81 15.88 -8.80
N THR A 234 -3.44 16.41 -7.75
CA THR A 234 -2.85 17.46 -6.90
C THR A 234 -1.98 16.94 -5.76
N VAL A 235 -2.23 15.73 -5.24
CA VAL A 235 -1.41 15.18 -4.15
C VAL A 235 -0.03 14.73 -4.66
N ASN A 236 0.16 14.58 -5.98
CA ASN A 236 1.31 13.87 -6.54
C ASN A 236 1.85 14.35 -7.91
N THR A 237 1.57 15.59 -8.35
CA THR A 237 2.29 16.25 -9.45
C THR A 237 3.00 17.53 -9.05
#